data_AF-R5CNI7-F1
#
_entry.id   AF-R5CNI7-F1
#
_cell.length_a   1.000
_cell.length_b   1.000
_cell.length_c   1.000
_cell.angle_alpha   90.00
_cell.angle_beta   90.00
_cell.angle_gamma   90.00
#
_symmetry.space_group_name_H-M   'P 1'
#
loop_
_entity.id
_entity.type
_entity.pdbx_description
1 polymer ?
#
loop_
_entity_poly.entity_id
_entity_poly.type
_entity_poly.pdbx_seq_one_letter_code
_entity_poly.pdbx_strand_id
1 'polypeptide(L)'
;MKKQWAKCIIVTALYLAFLLWVKSWWGLIVVPFIFDVYITKKIRWQWWKNSEPPVRFIMSWVDAIVFALVAVYFINLFFFQNYVIPSSSLEKSLLTGDYLFVSKVSYGPRIPETPLTMPLTQHTLPVLGCKSYLEWPQWDYRRVKGFGNVELNDIVVFNYPSGDTLVSNEQYQAADFYMMCYSFGSQLLQTQPDLAAMTPQQQYDWYRKVYNTGREYIVDNSGTYGKITTRPVDRRENYVKRCVGLPGQTLQIKNRIIYLDGKPNKEPDNVQYTYYVKLLQPIPDDLMKELGISMEDLTSLNQNG
;
A
#
# COMPACT_ATOMS: atom_id res chain seq x y z
N MET A 1 16.81 -24.05 -37.00
CA MET A 1 16.27 -24.95 -35.97
C MET A 1 17.03 -24.91 -34.64
N LYS A 2 18.32 -25.30 -34.54
CA LYS A 2 19.05 -25.37 -33.24
C LYS A 2 19.00 -24.09 -32.37
N LYS A 3 19.13 -22.90 -32.99
CA LYS A 3 19.07 -21.60 -32.29
C LYS A 3 17.68 -21.30 -31.68
N GLN A 4 16.59 -21.73 -32.30
CA GLN A 4 15.22 -21.50 -31.78
C GLN A 4 14.92 -22.40 -30.59
N TRP A 5 15.34 -23.67 -30.66
CA TRP A 5 15.27 -24.60 -29.53
C TRP A 5 16.07 -24.11 -28.34
N ALA A 6 17.31 -23.64 -28.55
CA ALA A 6 18.12 -23.06 -27.48
C ALA A 6 17.42 -21.87 -26.79
N LYS A 7 16.87 -20.93 -27.58
CA LYS A 7 16.10 -19.79 -27.04
C LYS A 7 14.88 -20.23 -26.26
N CYS A 8 14.10 -21.18 -26.79
CA CYS A 8 12.92 -21.72 -26.13
C CYS A 8 13.30 -22.34 -24.77
N ILE A 9 14.35 -23.16 -24.73
CA ILE A 9 14.81 -23.82 -23.49
C ILE A 9 15.23 -22.79 -22.45
N ILE A 10 16.03 -21.79 -22.85
CA ILE A 10 16.49 -20.73 -21.93
C ILE A 10 15.30 -19.94 -21.37
N VAL A 11 14.38 -19.50 -22.23
CA VAL A 11 13.20 -18.73 -21.80
C VAL A 11 12.29 -19.54 -20.90
N THR A 12 12.02 -20.80 -21.26
CA THR A 12 11.22 -21.70 -20.42
C THR A 12 11.91 -21.96 -19.08
N ALA A 13 13.23 -22.19 -19.05
CA ALA A 13 13.96 -22.40 -17.80
C ALA A 13 13.91 -21.17 -16.88
N LEU A 14 14.12 -19.96 -17.42
CA LEU A 14 13.99 -18.71 -16.67
C LEU A 14 12.56 -18.51 -16.15
N TYR A 15 11.54 -18.81 -16.97
CA TYR A 15 10.15 -18.70 -16.56
C TYR A 15 9.78 -19.71 -15.46
N LEU A 16 10.25 -20.95 -15.57
CA LEU A 16 10.04 -21.97 -14.54
C LEU A 16 10.76 -21.61 -13.22
N ALA A 17 11.97 -21.05 -13.30
CA ALA A 17 12.67 -20.53 -12.13
C ALA A 17 11.87 -19.38 -11.46
N PHE A 18 11.30 -18.48 -12.26
CA PHE A 18 10.39 -17.45 -11.76
C PHE A 18 9.12 -18.02 -11.11
N LEU A 19 8.47 -19.01 -11.73
CA LEU A 19 7.30 -19.66 -11.14
C LEU A 19 7.61 -20.40 -9.84
N LEU A 20 8.81 -21.00 -9.74
CA LEU A 20 9.28 -21.63 -8.52
C LEU A 20 9.50 -20.60 -7.42
N TRP A 21 10.10 -19.45 -7.74
CA TRP A 21 10.26 -18.34 -6.79
C TRP A 21 8.90 -17.82 -6.29
N VAL A 22 7.99 -17.54 -7.21
CA VAL A 22 6.62 -17.09 -6.91
C VAL A 22 5.79 -18.19 -6.21
N LYS A 23 6.17 -19.47 -6.36
CA LYS A 23 5.42 -20.69 -6.03
C LYS A 23 3.96 -20.64 -6.47
N SER A 24 3.72 -20.26 -7.72
CA SER A 24 2.39 -20.28 -8.36
C SER A 24 2.38 -21.24 -9.54
N TRP A 25 1.68 -22.36 -9.40
CA TRP A 25 1.64 -23.42 -10.42
C TRP A 25 0.65 -23.13 -11.56
N TRP A 26 -0.31 -22.21 -11.35
CA TRP A 26 -1.21 -21.72 -12.41
C TRP A 26 -0.46 -21.11 -13.59
N GLY A 27 0.74 -20.57 -13.35
CA GLY A 27 1.60 -20.05 -14.41
C GLY A 27 2.06 -21.11 -15.42
N LEU A 28 1.98 -22.41 -15.11
CA LEU A 28 2.32 -23.46 -16.08
C LEU A 28 1.45 -23.41 -17.34
N ILE A 29 0.26 -22.81 -17.27
CA ILE A 29 -0.61 -22.56 -18.43
C ILE A 29 0.11 -21.74 -19.51
N VAL A 30 1.08 -20.88 -19.14
CA VAL A 30 1.84 -20.04 -20.08
C VAL A 30 2.91 -20.84 -20.84
N VAL A 31 3.37 -21.98 -20.31
CA VAL A 31 4.44 -22.78 -20.92
C VAL A 31 4.07 -23.29 -22.33
N PRO A 32 2.87 -23.84 -22.59
CA PRO A 32 2.41 -24.15 -23.95
C PRO A 32 2.45 -22.95 -24.90
N PHE A 33 2.14 -21.74 -24.44
CA PHE A 33 2.20 -20.53 -25.28
C PHE A 33 3.64 -20.12 -25.58
N ILE A 34 4.56 -20.23 -24.62
CA ILE A 34 6.01 -20.03 -24.86
C ILE A 34 6.48 -21.04 -25.92
N PHE A 35 6.11 -22.31 -25.78
CA PHE A 35 6.47 -23.35 -26.74
C PHE A 35 5.89 -23.07 -28.13
N ASP A 36 4.64 -22.61 -28.22
CA ASP A 36 4.02 -22.22 -29.48
C ASP A 36 4.74 -21.04 -30.15
N VAL A 37 5.08 -19.99 -29.39
CA VAL A 37 5.79 -18.81 -29.91
C VAL A 37 7.12 -19.17 -30.58
N TYR A 38 7.89 -20.10 -29.99
CA TYR A 38 9.22 -20.46 -30.50
C TYR A 38 9.23 -21.63 -31.48
N ILE A 39 8.42 -22.67 -31.25
CA ILE A 39 8.50 -23.96 -31.94
C ILE A 39 7.29 -24.17 -32.87
N THR A 40 6.09 -24.31 -32.30
CA THR A 40 4.92 -24.80 -33.05
C THR A 40 4.32 -23.77 -33.99
N LYS A 41 4.30 -22.49 -33.58
CA LYS A 41 3.74 -21.34 -34.30
C LYS A 41 2.33 -21.58 -34.85
N LYS A 42 1.49 -22.35 -34.15
CA LYS A 42 0.09 -22.57 -34.52
C LYS A 42 -0.71 -21.28 -34.38
N ILE A 43 -0.44 -20.52 -33.32
CA ILE A 43 -1.06 -19.21 -33.13
C ILE A 43 -0.28 -18.19 -33.96
N ARG A 44 -0.98 -17.51 -34.86
CA ARG A 44 -0.40 -16.44 -35.69
C ARG A 44 -0.33 -15.13 -34.89
N TRP A 45 0.54 -15.09 -33.89
CA TRP A 45 0.75 -13.93 -33.01
C TRP A 45 0.99 -12.61 -33.78
N GLN A 46 1.61 -12.70 -34.96
CA GLN A 46 1.96 -11.55 -35.79
C GLN A 46 1.23 -11.58 -37.14
N TRP A 47 -0.03 -12.03 -37.17
CA TRP A 47 -0.84 -12.10 -38.39
C TRP A 47 -0.91 -10.77 -39.14
N TRP A 48 -0.91 -9.66 -38.40
CA TRP A 48 -1.02 -8.29 -38.91
C TRP A 48 0.22 -7.82 -39.70
N LYS A 49 1.35 -8.53 -39.63
CA LYS A 49 2.55 -8.18 -40.41
C LYS A 49 2.36 -8.29 -41.92
N ASN A 50 1.43 -9.15 -42.34
CA ASN A 50 1.09 -9.40 -43.75
C ASN A 50 -0.16 -8.64 -44.20
N SER A 51 -0.75 -7.80 -43.33
CA SER A 51 -1.92 -6.98 -43.65
C SER A 51 -1.53 -5.71 -44.42
N GLU A 52 -2.54 -4.99 -44.90
CA GLU A 52 -2.36 -3.73 -45.64
C GLU A 52 -1.49 -2.72 -44.86
N PRO A 53 -0.75 -1.84 -45.55
CA PRO A 53 0.13 -0.85 -44.93
C PRO A 53 -0.48 -0.07 -43.74
N PRO A 54 -1.72 0.45 -43.79
CA PRO A 54 -2.32 1.16 -42.66
C PRO A 54 -2.58 0.25 -41.45
N VAL A 55 -3.10 -0.96 -41.68
CA VAL A 55 -3.37 -1.94 -40.60
C VAL A 55 -2.07 -2.37 -39.94
N ARG A 56 -1.04 -2.65 -40.73
CA ARG A 56 0.29 -3.03 -40.23
C ARG A 56 0.91 -1.92 -39.39
N PHE A 57 0.78 -0.66 -39.81
CA PHE A 57 1.26 0.49 -39.05
C PHE A 57 0.55 0.57 -37.69
N ILE A 58 -0.79 0.59 -37.68
CA ILE A 58 -1.58 0.68 -36.45
C ILE A 58 -1.27 -0.49 -35.50
N MET A 59 -1.31 -1.72 -36.01
CA MET A 59 -1.08 -2.92 -35.19
C MET A 59 0.34 -2.98 -34.62
N SER A 60 1.34 -2.45 -35.34
CA SER A 60 2.71 -2.37 -34.79
C SER A 60 2.81 -1.44 -33.58
N TRP A 61 2.08 -0.32 -33.58
CA TRP A 61 1.99 0.58 -32.43
C TRP A 61 1.21 -0.06 -31.28
N VAL A 62 0.11 -0.74 -31.59
CA VAL A 62 -0.69 -1.47 -30.59
C VAL A 62 0.16 -2.56 -29.91
N ASP A 63 0.87 -3.38 -30.67
CA ASP A 63 1.76 -4.44 -30.14
C ASP A 63 2.86 -3.84 -29.23
N ALA A 64 3.48 -2.74 -29.65
CA ALA A 64 4.50 -2.05 -28.86
C ALA A 64 3.94 -1.48 -27.55
N ILE A 65 2.76 -0.86 -27.58
CA ILE A 65 2.11 -0.30 -26.38
C ILE A 65 1.70 -1.42 -25.43
N VAL A 66 1.07 -2.49 -25.93
CA VAL A 66 0.67 -3.63 -25.12
C VAL A 66 1.89 -4.27 -24.45
N PHE A 67 2.96 -4.50 -25.21
CA PHE A 67 4.21 -5.02 -24.66
C PHE A 67 4.78 -4.12 -23.56
N ALA A 68 4.85 -2.81 -23.81
CA ALA A 68 5.34 -1.84 -22.83
C ALA A 68 4.49 -1.84 -21.54
N LEU A 69 3.16 -1.85 -21.68
CA LEU A 69 2.24 -1.89 -20.53
C LEU A 69 2.40 -3.17 -19.71
N VAL A 70 2.51 -4.33 -20.37
CA VAL A 70 2.72 -5.62 -19.69
C VAL A 70 4.08 -5.64 -18.98
N ALA A 71 5.14 -5.15 -19.64
CA ALA A 71 6.47 -5.08 -19.04
C ALA A 71 6.51 -4.13 -17.83
N VAL A 72 5.95 -2.93 -17.96
CA VAL A 72 5.84 -1.96 -16.86
C VAL A 72 5.01 -2.53 -15.72
N TYR A 73 3.87 -3.15 -16.00
CA TYR A 73 3.04 -3.80 -14.99
C TYR A 73 3.81 -4.92 -14.26
N PHE A 74 4.51 -5.78 -15.00
CA PHE A 74 5.32 -6.85 -14.42
C PHE A 74 6.45 -6.34 -13.54
N ILE A 75 7.21 -5.33 -14.01
CA ILE A 75 8.28 -4.69 -13.26
C ILE A 75 7.73 -4.05 -11.98
N ASN A 76 6.65 -3.27 -12.12
CA ASN A 76 6.00 -2.59 -10.99
C ASN A 76 5.42 -3.58 -9.97
N LEU A 77 4.96 -4.74 -10.41
CA LEU A 77 4.41 -5.75 -9.52
C LEU A 77 5.49 -6.47 -8.72
N PHE A 78 6.60 -6.87 -9.36
CA PHE A 78 7.57 -7.80 -8.75
C PHE A 78 8.90 -7.17 -8.31
N PHE A 79 9.37 -6.10 -8.96
CA PHE A 79 10.74 -5.62 -8.78
C PHE A 79 10.80 -4.35 -7.95
N PHE A 80 10.24 -3.26 -8.45
CA PHE A 80 10.30 -1.97 -7.79
C PHE A 80 9.11 -1.12 -8.18
N GLN A 81 8.80 -0.12 -7.37
CA GLN A 81 7.79 0.87 -7.72
C GLN A 81 8.26 2.25 -7.27
N ASN A 82 7.95 3.25 -8.09
CA ASN A 82 8.16 4.64 -7.74
C ASN A 82 6.98 5.13 -6.92
N TYR A 83 7.28 5.74 -5.77
CA TYR A 83 6.29 6.39 -4.91
C TYR A 83 6.64 7.87 -4.78
N VAL A 84 5.63 8.73 -4.77
CA VAL A 84 5.79 10.16 -4.45
C VAL A 84 5.38 10.34 -3.00
N ILE A 85 6.15 11.11 -2.23
CA ILE A 85 5.84 11.41 -0.84
C ILE A 85 4.81 12.53 -0.78
N PRO A 86 3.58 12.27 -0.29
CA PRO A 86 2.51 13.25 -0.31
C PRO A 86 2.49 14.15 0.93
N SER A 87 3.21 13.78 2.01
CA SER A 87 3.14 14.48 3.31
C SER A 87 4.50 14.63 3.98
N SER A 88 4.59 15.61 4.89
CA SER A 88 5.83 15.98 5.58
C SER A 88 6.21 15.07 6.74
N SER A 89 5.52 13.95 6.95
CA SER A 89 5.77 13.08 8.11
C SER A 89 7.18 12.47 8.19
N LEU A 90 7.98 12.51 7.11
CA LEU A 90 9.39 12.10 7.09
C LEU A 90 10.32 13.28 6.76
N GLU A 91 9.86 14.50 6.94
CA GLU A 91 10.59 15.73 6.64
C GLU A 91 11.98 15.74 7.31
N LYS A 92 12.95 16.37 6.63
CA LYS A 92 14.41 16.31 6.88
C LYS A 92 15.11 14.97 6.61
N SER A 93 14.38 13.85 6.51
CA SER A 93 14.89 12.62 5.88
C SER A 93 14.50 12.53 4.41
N LEU A 94 13.22 12.82 4.12
CA LEU A 94 12.63 12.80 2.79
C LEU A 94 11.61 13.94 2.70
N LEU A 95 11.73 14.78 1.67
CA LEU A 95 10.89 15.97 1.53
C LEU A 95 9.59 15.65 0.78
N THR A 96 8.55 16.42 1.05
CA THR A 96 7.29 16.35 0.29
C THR A 96 7.58 16.61 -1.18
N GLY A 97 7.10 15.71 -2.06
CA GLY A 97 7.39 15.75 -3.49
C GLY A 97 8.59 14.92 -3.94
N ASP A 98 9.37 14.35 -3.03
CA ASP A 98 10.45 13.43 -3.38
C ASP A 98 9.90 12.13 -4.00
N TYR A 99 10.66 11.60 -4.97
CA TYR A 99 10.38 10.32 -5.62
C TYR A 99 11.24 9.22 -4.98
N LEU A 100 10.58 8.22 -4.39
CA LEU A 100 11.21 7.06 -3.80
C LEU A 100 11.22 5.88 -4.76
N PHE A 101 12.39 5.32 -4.98
CA PHE A 101 12.54 4.04 -5.67
C PHE A 101 12.50 2.89 -4.66
N VAL A 102 11.35 2.21 -4.57
CA VAL A 102 11.13 1.19 -3.54
C VAL A 102 11.35 -0.20 -4.11
N SER A 103 12.34 -0.91 -3.57
CA SER A 103 12.59 -2.31 -3.90
C SER A 103 11.55 -3.22 -3.25
N LYS A 104 10.75 -3.92 -4.08
CA LYS A 104 9.82 -4.95 -3.62
C LYS A 104 10.51 -6.29 -3.40
N VAL A 105 11.63 -6.52 -4.08
CA VAL A 105 12.37 -7.79 -3.98
C VAL A 105 13.08 -7.94 -2.63
N SER A 106 13.45 -6.83 -1.99
CA SER A 106 14.12 -6.85 -0.68
C SER A 106 13.30 -7.59 0.36
N TYR A 107 12.02 -7.24 0.52
CA TYR A 107 11.13 -7.84 1.54
C TYR A 107 10.04 -8.75 0.94
N GLY A 108 10.16 -9.07 -0.35
CA GLY A 108 9.25 -9.96 -1.07
C GLY A 108 8.08 -9.23 -1.74
N PRO A 109 7.92 -9.36 -3.06
CA PRO A 109 6.78 -8.80 -3.75
C PRO A 109 5.49 -9.53 -3.38
N ARG A 110 4.38 -8.81 -3.49
CA ARG A 110 3.04 -9.33 -3.18
C ARG A 110 2.41 -9.83 -4.46
N ILE A 111 1.70 -10.95 -4.35
CA ILE A 111 0.83 -11.42 -5.42
C ILE A 111 -0.41 -10.54 -5.39
N PRO A 112 -0.86 -10.04 -6.57
CA PRO A 112 -2.05 -9.20 -6.62
C PRO A 112 -3.24 -10.01 -6.12
N GLU A 113 -4.02 -9.46 -5.19
CA GLU A 113 -5.28 -10.05 -4.75
C GLU A 113 -6.35 -9.85 -5.80
N THR A 114 -6.23 -8.75 -6.55
CA THR A 114 -7.14 -8.38 -7.64
C THR A 114 -6.45 -8.61 -9.00
N PRO A 115 -6.68 -9.75 -9.69
CA PRO A 115 -6.12 -10.01 -11.02
C PRO A 115 -6.56 -9.01 -12.07
N LEU A 116 -7.87 -8.74 -12.06
CA LEU A 116 -8.56 -8.06 -13.13
C LEU A 116 -8.79 -6.63 -12.69
N THR A 117 -7.79 -5.80 -12.93
CA THR A 117 -7.80 -4.38 -12.57
C THR A 117 -7.27 -3.54 -13.71
N MET A 118 -7.75 -2.30 -13.78
CA MET A 118 -7.25 -1.36 -14.76
C MET A 118 -5.83 -0.93 -14.36
N PRO A 119 -4.83 -1.10 -15.26
CA PRO A 119 -3.47 -0.69 -14.96
C PRO A 119 -3.42 0.80 -14.65
N LEU A 120 -2.49 1.20 -13.77
CA LEU A 120 -2.23 2.60 -13.39
C LEU A 120 -3.35 3.29 -12.59
N THR A 121 -4.34 2.56 -12.09
CA THR A 121 -5.40 3.11 -11.23
C THR A 121 -5.35 2.48 -9.83
N GLN A 122 -5.63 3.29 -8.79
CA GLN A 122 -5.55 2.83 -7.39
C GLN A 122 -6.82 2.05 -7.00
N HIS A 123 -7.95 2.74 -6.81
CA HIS A 123 -9.21 2.14 -6.31
C HIS A 123 -10.46 2.54 -7.11
N THR A 124 -10.46 3.71 -7.76
CA THR A 124 -11.57 4.24 -8.57
C THR A 124 -11.09 4.66 -9.95
N LEU A 125 -11.97 4.55 -10.95
CA LEU A 125 -11.72 5.06 -12.29
C LEU A 125 -11.94 6.57 -12.32
N PRO A 126 -10.98 7.37 -12.85
CA PRO A 126 -11.04 8.83 -12.76
C PRO A 126 -12.22 9.45 -13.54
N VAL A 127 -12.80 8.75 -14.51
CA VAL A 127 -13.90 9.27 -15.34
C VAL A 127 -15.25 8.71 -14.94
N LEU A 128 -15.30 7.43 -14.57
CA LEU A 128 -16.56 6.71 -14.36
C LEU A 128 -16.98 6.65 -12.88
N GLY A 129 -16.10 7.02 -11.94
CA GLY A 129 -16.35 6.94 -10.50
C GLY A 129 -16.55 5.51 -9.96
N CYS A 130 -16.60 4.51 -10.83
CA CYS A 130 -16.73 3.11 -10.46
C CYS A 130 -15.39 2.52 -9.99
N LYS A 131 -15.47 1.37 -9.31
CA LYS A 131 -14.29 0.63 -8.84
C LYS A 131 -13.37 0.30 -10.01
N SER A 132 -12.07 0.47 -9.82
CA SER A 132 -11.07 0.15 -10.85
C SER A 132 -10.71 -1.33 -10.97
N TYR A 133 -11.38 -2.18 -10.18
CA TYR A 133 -11.12 -3.60 -10.05
C TYR A 133 -12.43 -4.38 -9.99
N LEU A 134 -12.38 -5.64 -10.44
CA LEU A 134 -13.49 -6.58 -10.24
C LEU A 134 -13.44 -7.18 -8.84
N GLU A 135 -14.61 -7.34 -8.22
CA GLU A 135 -14.75 -8.01 -6.91
C GLU A 135 -14.55 -9.52 -7.00
N TRP A 136 -14.71 -10.10 -8.18
CA TRP A 136 -14.46 -11.50 -8.44
C TRP A 136 -13.84 -11.69 -9.84
N PRO A 137 -12.81 -12.53 -9.99
CA PRO A 137 -12.15 -13.35 -8.97
C PRO A 137 -11.18 -12.54 -8.10
N GLN A 138 -11.07 -12.90 -6.82
CA GLN A 138 -10.05 -12.40 -5.88
C GLN A 138 -9.21 -13.57 -5.36
N TRP A 139 -7.92 -13.32 -5.12
CA TRP A 139 -7.02 -14.28 -4.49
C TRP A 139 -6.69 -13.88 -3.06
N ASP A 140 -6.34 -14.87 -2.25
CA ASP A 140 -5.88 -14.64 -0.89
C ASP A 140 -4.57 -13.86 -0.86
N TYR A 141 -4.41 -13.02 0.17
CA TYR A 141 -3.17 -12.28 0.40
C TYR A 141 -1.99 -13.24 0.47
N ARG A 142 -1.00 -13.01 -0.40
CA ARG A 142 0.23 -13.78 -0.39
C ARG A 142 1.42 -12.92 -0.77
N ARG A 143 2.52 -13.10 -0.03
CA ARG A 143 3.82 -12.50 -0.34
C ARG A 143 4.84 -13.56 -0.73
N VAL A 144 5.62 -13.27 -1.75
CA VAL A 144 6.75 -14.10 -2.18
C VAL A 144 7.92 -13.91 -1.22
N LYS A 145 8.81 -14.89 -1.12
CA LYS A 145 10.01 -14.76 -0.30
C LYS A 145 10.93 -13.68 -0.88
N GLY A 146 11.21 -12.64 -0.07
CA GLY A 146 12.20 -11.61 -0.38
C GLY A 146 13.64 -12.10 -0.21
N PHE A 147 14.60 -11.28 -0.62
CA PHE A 147 16.03 -11.57 -0.43
C PHE A 147 16.58 -11.16 0.94
N GLY A 148 15.84 -10.36 1.72
CA GLY A 148 16.22 -9.92 3.05
C GLY A 148 15.03 -9.83 4.01
N ASN A 149 15.28 -9.32 5.21
CA ASN A 149 14.30 -9.05 6.24
C ASN A 149 14.31 -7.56 6.58
N VAL A 150 13.21 -7.04 7.12
CA VAL A 150 13.14 -5.65 7.59
C VAL A 150 14.08 -5.47 8.78
N GLU A 151 14.92 -4.44 8.71
CA GLU A 151 15.86 -4.08 9.75
C GLU A 151 15.42 -2.80 10.48
N LEU A 152 16.00 -2.59 11.66
CA LEU A 152 15.77 -1.36 12.41
C LEU A 152 16.25 -0.15 11.61
N ASN A 153 15.44 0.89 11.65
CA ASN A 153 15.60 2.16 10.96
C ASN A 153 15.43 2.11 9.43
N ASP A 154 15.06 0.97 8.84
CA ASP A 154 14.66 0.91 7.43
C ASP A 154 13.48 1.83 7.15
N ILE A 155 13.54 2.54 6.03
CA ILE A 155 12.39 3.28 5.50
C ILE A 155 11.55 2.29 4.69
N VAL A 156 10.36 1.98 5.18
CA VAL A 156 9.48 0.97 4.62
C VAL A 156 8.21 1.58 4.04
N VAL A 157 7.75 1.01 2.93
CA VAL A 157 6.44 1.29 2.35
C VAL A 157 5.50 0.14 2.62
N PHE A 158 4.39 0.43 3.28
CA PHE A 158 3.37 -0.55 3.67
C PHE A 158 1.97 0.01 3.44
N ASN A 159 0.95 -0.85 3.45
CA ASN A 159 -0.42 -0.36 3.33
C ASN A 159 -0.93 0.15 4.67
N TYR A 160 -1.67 1.24 4.64
CA TYR A 160 -2.33 1.78 5.82
C TYR A 160 -3.26 0.71 6.42
N PRO A 161 -3.05 0.29 7.69
CA PRO A 161 -3.80 -0.82 8.26
C PRO A 161 -5.30 -0.54 8.41
N SER A 162 -5.64 0.70 8.78
CA SER A 162 -7.02 1.10 9.13
C SER A 162 -7.93 1.34 7.91
N GLY A 163 -7.35 1.45 6.71
CA GLY A 163 -8.08 1.69 5.45
C GLY A 163 -8.71 0.42 4.84
N ASP A 164 -8.75 -0.68 5.57
CA ASP A 164 -9.23 -1.96 5.07
C ASP A 164 -10.75 -2.10 5.11
N THR A 165 -11.40 -1.56 6.13
CA THR A 165 -12.81 -1.71 6.40
C THR A 165 -13.50 -0.39 6.15
N LEU A 166 -14.60 -0.42 5.41
CA LEU A 166 -15.40 0.76 5.08
C LEU A 166 -16.87 0.48 5.30
N VAL A 167 -17.64 1.55 5.35
CA VAL A 167 -19.09 1.53 5.20
C VAL A 167 -19.46 1.94 3.77
N SER A 168 -20.53 1.36 3.20
CA SER A 168 -20.84 1.55 1.78
C SER A 168 -21.42 2.93 1.45
N ASN A 169 -21.91 3.69 2.43
CA ASN A 169 -22.39 5.05 2.20
C ASN A 169 -21.21 5.99 1.87
N GLU A 170 -21.24 6.58 0.67
CA GLU A 170 -20.21 7.49 0.14
C GLU A 170 -19.87 8.65 1.08
N GLN A 171 -20.86 9.17 1.84
CA GLN A 171 -20.64 10.25 2.79
C GLN A 171 -19.64 9.88 3.91
N TYR A 172 -19.54 8.59 4.23
CA TYR A 172 -18.71 8.07 5.33
C TYR A 172 -17.52 7.23 4.85
N GLN A 173 -17.35 7.00 3.55
CA GLN A 173 -16.24 6.21 3.01
C GLN A 173 -14.85 6.83 3.23
N ALA A 174 -14.80 8.16 3.41
CA ALA A 174 -13.55 8.87 3.72
C ALA A 174 -13.18 8.80 5.22
N ALA A 175 -14.12 8.42 6.09
CA ALA A 175 -13.87 8.30 7.52
C ALA A 175 -13.16 6.98 7.85
N ASP A 176 -12.23 7.03 8.81
CA ASP A 176 -11.57 5.84 9.33
C ASP A 176 -12.58 4.99 10.13
N PHE A 177 -12.83 3.77 9.66
CA PHE A 177 -13.85 2.89 10.23
C PHE A 177 -13.60 2.55 11.70
N TYR A 178 -12.34 2.29 12.06
CA TYR A 178 -12.00 1.95 13.44
C TYR A 178 -12.17 3.16 14.35
N MET A 179 -11.75 4.34 13.89
CA MET A 179 -11.97 5.59 14.62
C MET A 179 -13.46 5.86 14.84
N MET A 180 -14.31 5.62 13.84
CA MET A 180 -15.76 5.72 14.00
C MET A 180 -16.28 4.77 15.08
N CYS A 181 -15.88 3.49 15.05
CA CYS A 181 -16.26 2.52 16.09
C CYS A 181 -15.83 2.98 17.49
N TYR A 182 -14.58 3.43 17.65
CA TYR A 182 -14.12 3.92 18.96
C TYR A 182 -14.86 5.18 19.40
N SER A 183 -15.15 6.10 18.48
CA SER A 183 -15.88 7.35 18.77
C SER A 183 -17.31 7.06 19.25
N PHE A 184 -18.09 6.30 18.47
CA PHE A 184 -19.46 5.96 18.84
C PHE A 184 -19.50 5.09 20.10
N GLY A 185 -18.62 4.09 20.20
CA GLY A 185 -18.54 3.23 21.38
C GLY A 185 -18.28 4.01 22.66
N SER A 186 -17.34 4.96 22.61
CA SER A 186 -17.00 5.80 23.76
C SER A 186 -18.17 6.71 24.15
N GLN A 187 -18.85 7.30 23.17
CA GLN A 187 -20.03 8.14 23.38
C GLN A 187 -21.21 7.35 23.97
N LEU A 188 -21.43 6.10 23.52
CA LEU A 188 -22.54 5.26 23.98
C LEU A 188 -22.31 4.69 25.37
N LEU A 189 -21.08 4.30 25.70
CA LEU A 189 -20.76 3.72 27.01
C LEU A 189 -20.81 4.75 28.14
N GLN A 190 -20.68 6.06 27.82
CA GLN A 190 -20.76 7.21 28.75
C GLN A 190 -19.94 7.08 30.04
N THR A 191 -19.00 6.14 30.07
CA THR A 191 -18.19 5.77 31.23
C THR A 191 -16.77 5.64 30.74
N GLN A 192 -15.85 6.32 31.44
CA GLN A 192 -14.43 6.25 31.16
C GLN A 192 -13.75 5.74 32.42
N PRO A 193 -13.34 4.47 32.45
CA PRO A 193 -12.68 3.93 33.62
C PRO A 193 -11.29 4.55 33.80
N ASP A 194 -10.76 4.48 35.02
CA ASP A 194 -9.37 4.78 35.28
C ASP A 194 -8.48 3.67 34.68
N LEU A 195 -8.01 3.91 33.46
CA LEU A 195 -7.14 3.00 32.73
C LEU A 195 -5.81 2.75 33.48
N ALA A 196 -5.31 3.72 34.26
CA ALA A 196 -4.05 3.59 34.96
C ALA A 196 -4.13 2.57 36.11
N ALA A 197 -5.31 2.39 36.69
CA ALA A 197 -5.56 1.39 37.74
C ALA A 197 -5.79 -0.03 37.20
N MET A 198 -5.94 -0.20 35.88
CA MET A 198 -6.26 -1.48 35.25
C MET A 198 -5.01 -2.27 34.83
N THR A 199 -5.13 -3.60 34.87
CA THR A 199 -4.14 -4.49 34.23
C THR A 199 -4.18 -4.36 32.71
N PRO A 200 -3.09 -4.68 31.97
CA PRO A 200 -3.08 -4.61 30.51
C PRO A 200 -4.19 -5.42 29.83
N GLN A 201 -4.55 -6.58 30.40
CA GLN A 201 -5.65 -7.40 29.90
C GLN A 201 -7.00 -6.71 30.07
N GLN A 202 -7.25 -6.09 31.23
CA GLN A 202 -8.48 -5.33 31.47
C GLN A 202 -8.59 -4.10 30.57
N GLN A 203 -7.47 -3.39 30.32
CA GLN A 203 -7.44 -2.29 29.36
C GLN A 203 -7.79 -2.79 27.94
N TYR A 204 -7.20 -3.90 27.53
CA TYR A 204 -7.48 -4.52 26.23
C TYR A 204 -8.96 -4.91 26.10
N ASP A 205 -9.52 -5.57 27.10
CA ASP A 205 -10.92 -5.99 27.12
C ASP A 205 -11.87 -4.79 27.11
N TRP A 206 -11.50 -3.69 27.79
CA TRP A 206 -12.23 -2.43 27.73
C TRP A 206 -12.24 -1.84 26.31
N TYR A 207 -11.08 -1.67 25.67
CA TYR A 207 -11.02 -1.15 24.31
C TYR A 207 -11.73 -2.05 23.30
N ARG A 208 -11.66 -3.37 23.47
CA ARG A 208 -12.44 -4.32 22.67
C ARG A 208 -13.93 -4.10 22.85
N LYS A 209 -14.41 -3.88 24.09
CA LYS A 209 -15.82 -3.56 24.37
C LYS A 209 -16.25 -2.27 23.68
N VAL A 210 -15.48 -1.19 23.83
CA VAL A 210 -15.73 0.11 23.17
C VAL A 210 -15.88 -0.08 21.66
N TYR A 211 -14.91 -0.75 21.03
CA TYR A 211 -14.93 -1.02 19.60
C TYR A 211 -16.18 -1.83 19.18
N ASN A 212 -16.50 -2.90 19.90
CA ASN A 212 -17.65 -3.75 19.59
C ASN A 212 -18.97 -2.98 19.70
N THR A 213 -19.16 -2.19 20.76
CA THR A 213 -20.36 -1.37 20.94
C THR A 213 -20.54 -0.36 19.80
N GLY A 214 -19.47 0.34 19.40
CA GLY A 214 -19.56 1.27 18.27
C GLY A 214 -19.77 0.58 16.93
N ARG A 215 -19.19 -0.62 16.74
CA ARG A 215 -19.42 -1.45 15.56
C ARG A 215 -20.88 -1.90 15.45
N GLU A 216 -21.46 -2.37 16.55
CA GLU A 216 -22.88 -2.77 16.63
C GLU A 216 -23.79 -1.60 16.27
N TYR A 217 -23.53 -0.41 16.81
CA TYR A 217 -24.27 0.80 16.46
C TYR A 217 -24.24 1.11 14.95
N ILE A 218 -23.09 0.97 14.29
CA ILE A 218 -22.98 1.17 12.83
C ILE A 218 -23.80 0.13 12.07
N VAL A 219 -23.78 -1.13 12.51
CA VAL A 219 -24.55 -2.23 11.90
C VAL A 219 -26.05 -2.00 12.05
N ASP A 220 -26.51 -1.65 13.25
CA ASP A 220 -27.91 -1.38 13.56
C ASP A 220 -28.43 -0.18 12.75
N ASN A 221 -27.55 0.80 12.52
CA ASN A 221 -27.85 2.00 11.73
C ASN A 221 -27.40 1.85 10.26
N SER A 222 -27.50 0.66 9.69
CA SER A 222 -27.16 0.39 8.28
C SER A 222 -27.93 1.24 7.27
N GLY A 223 -29.10 1.79 7.62
CA GLY A 223 -29.79 2.79 6.78
C GLY A 223 -29.02 4.11 6.63
N THR A 224 -28.20 4.47 7.62
CA THR A 224 -27.36 5.67 7.59
C THR A 224 -25.97 5.36 7.05
N TYR A 225 -25.32 4.29 7.51
CA TYR A 225 -23.92 4.01 7.16
C TYR A 225 -23.78 3.06 5.96
N GLY A 226 -24.82 2.31 5.63
CA GLY A 226 -24.76 1.26 4.61
C GLY A 226 -24.17 -0.03 5.14
N LYS A 227 -23.68 -0.88 4.22
CA LYS A 227 -23.07 -2.17 4.53
C LYS A 227 -21.59 -2.02 4.83
N ILE A 228 -21.08 -2.83 5.75
CA ILE A 228 -19.65 -2.93 5.99
C ILE A 228 -19.01 -3.75 4.87
N THR A 229 -17.98 -3.20 4.24
CA THR A 229 -17.24 -3.80 3.13
C THR A 229 -15.75 -3.75 3.43
N THR A 230 -14.97 -4.63 2.79
CA THR A 230 -13.52 -4.68 2.95
C THR A 230 -12.82 -4.41 1.63
N ARG A 231 -11.67 -3.71 1.69
CA ARG A 231 -10.79 -3.45 0.56
C ARG A 231 -9.66 -4.48 0.52
N PRO A 232 -9.36 -5.04 -0.67
CA PRO A 232 -8.19 -5.90 -0.85
C PRO A 232 -6.90 -5.12 -0.59
N VAL A 233 -5.86 -5.79 -0.10
CA VAL A 233 -4.64 -5.14 0.42
C VAL A 233 -3.93 -4.33 -0.66
N ASP A 234 -3.93 -4.82 -1.90
CA ASP A 234 -3.31 -4.15 -3.05
C ASP A 234 -4.04 -2.86 -3.48
N ARG A 235 -5.24 -2.60 -2.95
CA ARG A 235 -6.03 -1.37 -3.20
C ARG A 235 -6.04 -0.38 -2.04
N ARG A 236 -5.37 -0.70 -0.93
CA ARG A 236 -5.25 0.21 0.22
C ARG A 236 -4.23 1.32 -0.05
N GLU A 237 -4.32 2.39 0.71
CA GLU A 237 -3.37 3.50 0.67
C GLU A 237 -1.97 3.03 1.10
N ASN A 238 -0.93 3.65 0.56
CA ASN A 238 0.47 3.34 0.92
C ASN A 238 1.01 4.41 1.85
N TYR A 239 1.71 3.98 2.89
CA TYR A 239 2.37 4.84 3.87
C TYR A 239 3.87 4.55 3.85
N VAL A 240 4.66 5.61 3.98
CA VAL A 240 6.11 5.53 4.14
C VAL A 240 6.44 5.90 5.57
N LYS A 241 7.08 4.99 6.31
CA LYS A 241 7.53 5.23 7.69
C LYS A 241 8.87 4.55 7.95
N ARG A 242 9.51 4.93 9.04
CA ARG A 242 10.73 4.29 9.54
C ARG A 242 10.36 3.13 10.47
N CYS A 243 10.98 1.97 10.28
CA CYS A 243 10.84 0.83 11.19
C CYS A 243 11.63 1.11 12.48
N VAL A 244 10.94 1.39 13.58
CA VAL A 244 11.58 1.73 14.86
C VAL A 244 11.51 0.59 15.89
N GLY A 245 10.92 -0.55 15.54
CA GLY A 245 10.84 -1.73 16.40
C GLY A 245 10.53 -2.99 15.58
N LEU A 246 11.13 -4.12 15.97
CA LEU A 246 10.96 -5.41 15.32
C LEU A 246 10.07 -6.36 16.15
N PRO A 247 9.53 -7.44 15.53
CA PRO A 247 8.73 -8.43 16.25
C PRO A 247 9.45 -8.99 17.48
N GLY A 248 8.74 -9.07 18.60
CA GLY A 248 9.26 -9.56 19.88
C GLY A 248 9.95 -8.51 20.74
N GLN A 249 10.17 -7.30 20.24
CA GLN A 249 10.77 -6.22 21.03
C GLN A 249 9.72 -5.43 21.83
N THR A 250 10.14 -4.92 22.99
CA THR A 250 9.38 -3.94 23.76
C THR A 250 9.81 -2.54 23.39
N LEU A 251 8.90 -1.76 22.80
CA LEU A 251 9.12 -0.35 22.47
C LEU A 251 8.60 0.57 23.57
N GLN A 252 9.42 1.51 24.02
CA GLN A 252 9.03 2.56 24.96
C GLN A 252 9.53 3.90 24.46
N ILE A 253 8.76 4.98 24.66
CA ILE A 253 9.21 6.34 24.39
C ILE A 253 9.33 7.06 25.72
N LYS A 254 10.54 7.48 26.11
CA LYS A 254 10.80 8.20 27.37
C LYS A 254 11.57 9.46 27.05
N ASN A 255 11.04 10.61 27.46
CA ASN A 255 11.64 11.91 27.17
C ASN A 255 12.03 12.07 25.69
N ARG A 256 11.12 11.64 24.79
CA ARG A 256 11.25 11.66 23.32
C ARG A 256 12.27 10.68 22.73
N ILE A 257 13.01 9.94 23.55
CA ILE A 257 13.95 8.90 23.11
C ILE A 257 13.19 7.56 23.00
N ILE A 258 13.40 6.86 21.89
CA ILE A 258 12.89 5.50 21.69
C ILE A 258 13.83 4.52 22.39
N TYR A 259 13.26 3.64 23.21
CA TYR A 259 13.93 2.52 23.86
C TYR A 259 13.39 1.21 23.30
N LEU A 260 14.29 0.30 22.96
CA LEU A 260 14.01 -1.07 22.54
C LEU A 260 14.60 -2.03 23.56
N ASP A 261 13.76 -2.82 24.19
CA ASP A 261 14.16 -3.79 25.24
C ASP A 261 14.97 -3.11 26.36
N GLY A 262 14.58 -1.88 26.72
CA GLY A 262 15.23 -1.06 27.72
C GLY A 262 16.50 -0.33 27.27
N LYS A 263 16.98 -0.56 26.04
CA LYS A 263 18.17 0.11 25.47
C LYS A 263 17.75 1.28 24.58
N PRO A 264 18.40 2.46 24.66
CA PRO A 264 18.09 3.56 23.76
C PRO A 264 18.41 3.19 22.30
N ASN A 265 17.46 3.42 21.40
CA ASN A 265 17.66 3.33 19.96
C ASN A 265 18.32 4.62 19.47
N LYS A 266 19.25 4.51 18.52
CA LYS A 266 19.87 5.70 17.91
C LYS A 266 18.79 6.46 17.12
N GLU A 267 18.56 7.71 17.50
CA GLU A 267 17.71 8.63 16.74
C GLU A 267 18.37 8.98 15.39
N PRO A 268 17.58 9.19 14.32
CA PRO A 268 18.08 9.78 13.08
C PRO A 268 18.79 11.12 13.33
N ASP A 269 19.79 11.46 12.50
CA ASP A 269 20.58 12.68 12.72
C ASP A 269 19.74 13.98 12.62
N ASN A 270 18.60 13.93 11.92
CA ASN A 270 17.69 15.07 11.71
C ASN A 270 16.28 14.85 12.30
N VAL A 271 16.16 14.35 13.54
CA VAL A 271 14.84 14.23 14.19
C VAL A 271 14.19 15.61 14.34
N GLN A 272 12.92 15.70 13.97
CA GLN A 272 12.05 16.82 14.28
C GLN A 272 11.16 16.47 15.47
N TYR A 273 10.92 17.47 16.32
CA TYR A 273 9.95 17.38 17.40
C TYR A 273 8.83 18.37 17.15
N THR A 274 7.61 17.94 17.44
CA THR A 274 6.45 18.83 17.49
C THR A 274 6.50 19.60 18.81
N TYR A 275 6.38 20.92 18.73
CA TYR A 275 6.31 21.80 19.89
C TYR A 275 4.93 22.44 19.92
N TYR A 276 4.27 22.50 21.08
CA TYR A 276 3.08 23.33 21.20
C TYR A 276 3.49 24.80 21.24
N VAL A 277 3.10 25.57 20.22
CA VAL A 277 3.40 27.00 20.12
C VAL A 277 2.09 27.77 20.07
N LYS A 278 1.83 28.57 21.11
CA LYS A 278 0.70 29.51 21.12
C LYS A 278 1.14 30.83 20.49
N LEU A 279 0.63 31.11 19.31
CA LEU A 279 0.93 32.36 18.60
C LEU A 279 0.12 33.52 19.19
N LEU A 280 0.77 34.68 19.36
CA LEU A 280 0.09 35.93 19.76
C LEU A 280 -0.64 36.58 18.57
N GLN A 281 -0.15 36.32 17.35
CA GLN A 281 -0.70 36.77 16.08
C GLN A 281 -0.37 35.74 14.99
N PRO A 282 -1.17 35.63 13.92
CA PRO A 282 -0.85 34.74 12.80
C PRO A 282 0.54 35.03 12.22
N ILE A 283 1.28 33.99 11.82
CA ILE A 283 2.57 34.16 11.14
C ILE A 283 2.29 34.61 9.70
N PRO A 284 2.89 35.71 9.22
CA PRO A 284 2.79 36.10 7.81
C PRO A 284 3.37 35.03 6.87
N ASP A 285 2.77 34.83 5.69
CA ASP A 285 3.18 33.81 4.71
C ASP A 285 4.65 33.95 4.28
N ASP A 286 5.14 35.18 4.12
CA ASP A 286 6.54 35.46 3.76
C ASP A 286 7.51 34.97 4.84
N LEU A 287 7.15 35.19 6.11
CA LEU A 287 7.95 34.74 7.26
C LEU A 287 7.89 33.22 7.41
N MET A 288 6.74 32.59 7.14
CA MET A 288 6.66 31.12 7.10
C MET A 288 7.60 30.55 6.05
N LYS A 289 7.63 31.15 4.85
CA LYS A 289 8.50 30.72 3.76
C LYS A 289 9.98 30.92 4.08
N GLU A 290 10.34 32.05 4.69
CA GLU A 290 11.71 32.32 5.15
C GLU A 290 12.17 31.30 6.19
N LEU A 291 11.30 30.97 7.16
CA LEU A 291 11.59 30.02 8.23
C LEU A 291 11.43 28.56 7.81
N GLY A 292 10.95 28.29 6.60
CA GLY A 292 10.66 26.94 6.11
C GLY A 292 9.57 26.22 6.89
N ILE A 293 8.57 26.96 7.40
CA ILE A 293 7.41 26.43 8.12
C ILE A 293 6.33 26.08 7.09
N SER A 294 5.96 24.80 7.02
CA SER A 294 4.89 24.34 6.14
C SER A 294 3.51 24.55 6.79
N MET A 295 2.45 24.52 5.97
CA MET A 295 1.08 24.55 6.49
C MET A 295 0.74 23.29 7.29
N GLU A 296 1.41 22.16 6.99
CA GLU A 296 1.30 20.90 7.74
C GLU A 296 1.90 21.06 9.15
N ASP A 297 3.03 21.76 9.26
CA ASP A 297 3.62 22.12 10.56
C ASP A 297 2.62 22.90 11.41
N LEU A 298 1.96 23.93 10.84
CA LEU A 298 0.98 24.74 11.56
C LEU A 298 -0.29 23.97 11.96
N THR A 299 -0.75 23.03 11.13
CA THR A 299 -1.94 22.23 11.43
C THR A 299 -1.66 21.13 12.46
N SER A 300 -0.43 20.58 12.48
CA SER A 300 0.02 19.64 13.52
C SER A 300 0.03 20.28 14.93
N LEU A 301 0.17 21.62 15.02
CA LEU A 301 0.12 22.38 16.28
C LEU A 301 -1.28 22.45 16.90
N ASN A 302 -2.34 22.13 16.14
CA ASN A 302 -3.70 22.55 16.47
C ASN A 302 -4.72 21.42 16.74
N GLN A 303 -4.34 20.14 16.61
CA GLN A 303 -5.35 19.05 16.68
C GLN A 303 -5.33 18.20 17.94
N ASN A 304 -4.25 18.18 18.72
CA ASN A 304 -4.21 17.43 19.98
C ASN A 304 -3.48 18.25 21.06
N GLY A 305 -4.22 19.17 21.65
CA GLY A 305 -3.95 19.72 22.98
C GLY A 305 -5.03 19.25 23.92
#